data_AF-V5FST6-F1
#
_entry.id   AF-V5FST6-F1
#
_cell.length_a   1.000
_cell.length_b   1.000
_cell.length_c   1.000
_cell.angle_alpha   90.00
_cell.angle_beta   90.00
_cell.angle_gamma   90.00
#
_symmetry.space_group_name_H-M   'P 1'
#
loop_
_entity.id
_entity.type
_entity.pdbx_description
1 polymer ?
#
loop_
_entity_poly.entity_id
_entity_poly.type
_entity_poly.pdbx_seq_one_letter_code
_entity_poly.pdbx_strand_id
1 'polypeptide(L)'
;KQSPDSVRFKQFQGLMRYYSPQISQRDVVLIFRQLNASNTGLLTQDEFLNIYDAITLKWRIKDPPDPWFTAAWPPLRMFCRAARTTVTWKYFEHIVYVLIIANGLAMLIRVMEPA
;
A
#
# COMPACT_ATOMS: atom_id res chain seq x y z
N LYS A 1 12.84 -32.46 -17.64
CA LYS A 1 12.36 -32.23 -19.02
C LYS A 1 11.94 -30.76 -19.11
N GLN A 2 12.75 -29.90 -19.75
CA GLN A 2 12.40 -28.50 -19.96
C GLN A 2 11.39 -28.42 -21.12
N SER A 3 10.30 -27.70 -20.93
CA SER A 3 9.34 -27.41 -22.00
C SER A 3 9.79 -26.08 -22.61
N PRO A 4 10.11 -26.02 -23.91
CA PRO A 4 10.69 -24.83 -24.53
C PRO A 4 9.74 -23.62 -24.53
N ASP A 5 8.43 -23.85 -24.45
CA ASP A 5 7.41 -22.81 -24.62
C ASP A 5 6.95 -22.15 -23.31
N SER A 6 7.55 -22.52 -22.18
CA SER A 6 7.06 -22.07 -20.87
C SER A 6 8.17 -21.91 -19.83
N VAL A 7 8.11 -20.84 -19.03
CA VAL A 7 9.07 -20.53 -17.98
C VAL A 7 8.56 -21.03 -16.62
N ARG A 8 9.36 -21.86 -15.95
CA ARG A 8 9.08 -22.31 -14.57
C ARG A 8 9.56 -21.26 -13.57
N PHE A 9 8.97 -21.26 -12.37
CA PHE A 9 9.38 -20.37 -11.28
C PHE A 9 10.89 -20.41 -10.99
N LYS A 10 11.52 -21.58 -10.98
CA LYS A 10 12.98 -21.71 -10.74
C LYS A 10 13.83 -20.96 -11.76
N GLN A 11 13.42 -20.95 -13.03
CA GLN A 11 14.10 -20.21 -14.10
C GLN A 11 13.85 -18.71 -13.96
N PHE A 12 12.60 -18.32 -13.69
CA PHE A 12 12.20 -16.94 -13.45
C PHE A 12 12.93 -16.32 -12.24
N GLN A 13 13.03 -17.04 -11.12
CA GLN A 13 13.77 -16.61 -9.94
C GLN A 13 15.26 -16.39 -10.24
N GLY A 14 15.84 -17.27 -11.07
CA GLY A 14 17.22 -17.12 -11.55
C GLY A 14 17.39 -15.85 -12.37
N LEU A 15 16.47 -15.57 -13.31
CA LEU A 15 16.47 -14.35 -14.11
C LEU A 15 16.36 -13.09 -13.23
N MET A 16 15.39 -13.06 -12.32
CA MET A 16 15.13 -11.92 -11.44
C MET A 16 16.33 -11.55 -10.57
N ARG A 17 17.14 -12.56 -10.17
CA ARG A 17 18.38 -12.33 -9.40
C ARG A 17 19.39 -11.47 -10.15
N TYR A 18 19.45 -11.56 -11.47
CA TYR A 18 20.37 -10.76 -12.30
C TYR A 18 19.70 -9.50 -12.85
N TYR A 19 18.43 -9.59 -13.25
CA TYR A 19 17.70 -8.47 -13.84
C TYR A 19 17.38 -7.38 -12.82
N SER A 20 16.94 -7.75 -11.61
CA SER A 20 16.60 -6.79 -10.55
C SER A 20 16.99 -7.32 -9.17
N PRO A 21 18.29 -7.23 -8.81
CA PRO A 21 18.82 -7.86 -7.59
C PRO A 21 18.29 -7.26 -6.29
N GLN A 22 17.70 -6.05 -6.34
CA GLN A 22 17.17 -5.36 -5.15
C GLN A 22 15.78 -5.86 -4.73
N ILE A 23 15.09 -6.63 -5.58
CA ILE A 23 13.73 -7.10 -5.30
C ILE A 23 13.77 -8.23 -4.28
N SER A 24 12.88 -8.16 -3.29
CA SER A 24 12.79 -9.18 -2.24
C SER A 24 12.28 -10.52 -2.82
N GLN A 25 12.70 -11.64 -2.24
CA GLN A 25 12.24 -12.97 -2.69
C GLN A 25 10.72 -13.12 -2.59
N ARG A 26 10.08 -12.46 -1.62
CA ARG A 26 8.62 -12.40 -1.50
C ARG A 26 8.00 -11.72 -2.72
N ASP A 27 8.54 -10.58 -3.13
CA ASP A 27 8.01 -9.83 -4.26
C ASP A 27 8.23 -10.58 -5.57
N VAL A 28 9.35 -11.31 -5.73
CA VAL A 28 9.56 -12.19 -6.88
C VAL A 28 8.45 -13.24 -7.01
N VAL A 29 8.01 -13.83 -5.89
CA VAL A 29 6.87 -14.77 -5.89
C VAL A 29 5.57 -14.06 -6.26
N LEU A 30 5.34 -12.85 -5.75
CA LEU A 30 4.14 -12.07 -6.06
C LEU A 30 4.09 -11.65 -7.54
N ILE A 31 5.22 -11.23 -8.10
CA ILE A 31 5.36 -10.91 -9.53
C ILE A 31 5.10 -12.16 -10.36
N PHE A 32 5.70 -13.30 -10.04
CA PHE A 32 5.43 -14.55 -10.76
C PHE A 32 3.95 -14.93 -10.72
N ARG A 33 3.31 -14.78 -9.55
CA ARG A 33 1.87 -15.04 -9.39
C ARG A 33 1.02 -14.06 -10.18
N GLN A 34 1.42 -12.79 -10.23
CA GLN A 34 0.73 -11.74 -11.00
C GLN A 34 0.79 -12.01 -12.50
N LEU A 35 1.92 -12.53 -12.99
CA LEU A 35 2.12 -12.85 -14.40
C LEU A 35 1.40 -14.14 -14.82
N ASN A 36 1.25 -15.11 -13.92
CA ASN A 36 0.58 -16.39 -14.16
C ASN A 36 -0.96 -16.24 -14.17
N ALA A 37 -1.49 -15.53 -15.17
CA ALA A 37 -2.94 -15.34 -15.35
C ALA A 37 -3.66 -16.67 -15.63
N SER A 38 -2.98 -17.61 -16.31
CA SER A 38 -3.48 -18.94 -16.65
C SER A 38 -3.59 -19.89 -15.45
N ASN A 39 -3.00 -19.54 -14.29
CA ASN A 39 -2.93 -20.38 -13.09
C ASN A 39 -2.33 -21.78 -13.31
N THR A 40 -1.57 -21.98 -14.38
CA THR A 40 -0.96 -23.28 -14.72
C THR A 40 0.32 -23.56 -13.92
N GLY A 41 0.89 -22.54 -13.29
CA GLY A 41 2.16 -22.62 -12.56
C GLY A 41 3.39 -22.53 -13.47
N LEU A 42 3.16 -22.19 -14.73
CA LEU A 42 4.14 -21.92 -15.76
C LEU A 42 3.79 -20.57 -16.39
N LEU A 43 4.78 -19.81 -16.85
CA LEU A 43 4.54 -18.60 -17.63
C LEU A 43 4.64 -18.93 -19.10
N THR A 44 3.60 -18.64 -19.87
CA THR A 44 3.68 -18.63 -21.34
C THR A 44 4.49 -17.43 -21.82
N GLN A 45 4.88 -17.42 -23.09
CA GLN A 45 5.59 -16.28 -23.69
C GLN A 45 4.79 -14.97 -23.53
N ASP A 46 3.48 -15.00 -23.82
CA ASP A 46 2.62 -13.83 -23.74
C ASP A 46 2.49 -13.30 -22.31
N GLU A 47 2.37 -14.19 -21.33
CA GLU A 47 2.34 -13.83 -19.91
C GLU A 47 3.68 -13.21 -19.48
N PHE A 48 4.80 -13.78 -19.95
CA PHE A 48 6.14 -13.31 -19.61
C PHE A 48 6.44 -11.93 -20.20
N LEU A 49 5.87 -11.55 -21.35
CA LEU A 49 6.07 -10.21 -21.94
C LEU A 49 5.59 -9.08 -21.01
N ASN A 50 4.60 -9.34 -20.16
CA ASN A 50 4.08 -8.37 -19.18
C ASN A 50 5.02 -8.15 -17.97
N ILE A 51 6.21 -8.76 -17.97
CA ILE A 51 7.20 -8.62 -16.89
C ILE A 51 7.61 -7.16 -16.66
N TYR A 52 7.74 -6.37 -17.73
CA TYR A 52 8.18 -4.98 -17.64
C TYR A 52 7.20 -4.14 -16.81
N ASP A 53 5.90 -4.35 -16.99
CA ASP A 53 4.88 -3.68 -16.19
C ASP A 53 4.85 -4.25 -14.77
N ALA A 54 4.91 -5.57 -14.62
CA ALA A 54 4.80 -6.23 -13.32
C ALA A 54 5.93 -5.87 -12.36
N ILE A 55 7.13 -5.55 -12.86
CA ILE A 55 8.27 -5.14 -12.05
C ILE A 55 8.14 -3.71 -11.52
N THR A 56 7.36 -2.84 -12.20
CA THR A 56 7.10 -1.47 -11.71
C THR A 56 6.15 -1.44 -10.50
N LEU A 57 5.39 -2.52 -10.28
CA LEU A 57 4.44 -2.64 -9.18
C LEU A 57 5.15 -2.78 -7.84
N LYS A 58 4.79 -1.91 -6.88
CA LYS A 58 5.26 -2.01 -5.49
C LYS A 58 4.25 -2.78 -4.65
N TRP A 59 4.63 -3.97 -4.23
CA TRP A 59 3.82 -4.78 -3.34
C TRP A 59 3.80 -4.18 -1.93
N ARG A 60 2.59 -4.05 -1.37
CA ARG A 60 2.33 -3.56 -0.02
C ARG A 60 1.34 -4.49 0.66
N ILE A 61 1.47 -4.64 1.97
CA ILE A 61 0.50 -5.39 2.76
C ILE A 61 -0.76 -4.53 2.86
N LYS A 62 -1.92 -5.12 2.55
CA LYS A 62 -3.23 -4.44 2.63
C LYS A 62 -3.48 -3.86 4.03
N ASP A 63 -3.16 -4.66 5.04
CA ASP A 63 -3.24 -4.28 6.45
C ASP A 63 -1.82 -4.31 7.02
N PRO A 64 -1.08 -3.19 7.01
CA PRO A 64 0.27 -3.17 7.54
C PRO A 64 0.23 -3.57 9.02
N PRO A 65 1.16 -4.45 9.47
CA PRO A 65 1.16 -4.90 10.84
C PRO A 65 1.41 -3.71 11.77
N ASP A 66 0.49 -3.60 12.72
CA ASP A 66 0.61 -2.92 13.99
C ASP A 66 0.98 -1.41 13.94
N PRO A 67 0.01 -0.52 14.24
CA PRO A 67 0.29 0.91 14.44
C PRO A 67 1.45 1.13 15.42
N TRP A 68 2.23 2.21 15.27
CA TRP A 68 3.39 2.54 16.12
C TRP A 68 3.14 2.39 17.64
N PHE A 69 1.89 2.54 18.09
CA PHE A 69 1.50 2.42 19.49
C PHE A 69 1.34 0.99 20.00
N THR A 70 1.41 -0.05 19.16
CA THR A 70 1.28 -1.46 19.58
C THR A 70 2.45 -1.97 20.41
N ALA A 71 3.59 -1.28 20.41
CA ALA A 71 4.70 -1.53 21.33
C ALA A 71 4.52 -0.79 22.67
N ALA A 72 3.60 0.18 22.75
CA ALA A 72 3.46 1.06 23.92
C ALA A 72 2.86 0.36 25.15
N TRP A 73 2.76 1.06 26.28
CA TRP A 73 2.13 0.53 27.51
C TRP A 73 0.63 0.19 27.27
N PRO A 74 0.07 -0.92 27.80
CA PRO A 74 -1.31 -1.34 27.53
C PRO A 74 -2.42 -0.29 27.71
N PRO A 75 -2.42 0.58 28.75
CA PRO A 75 -3.43 1.64 28.84
C PRO A 75 -3.25 2.70 27.73
N LEU A 76 -2.01 3.08 27.40
CA LEU A 76 -1.73 4.01 26.32
C LEU A 76 -2.18 3.45 24.96
N ARG A 77 -2.03 2.13 24.74
CA ARG A 77 -2.58 1.44 23.56
C ARG A 77 -4.08 1.65 23.42
N MET A 78 -4.83 1.60 24.53
CA MET A 78 -6.28 1.79 24.52
C MET A 78 -6.64 3.23 24.13
N PHE A 79 -5.98 4.23 24.71
CA PHE A 79 -6.18 5.63 24.34
C PHE A 79 -5.81 5.90 22.87
N CYS A 80 -4.68 5.38 22.39
CA CYS A 80 -4.26 5.55 20.99
C CYS A 80 -5.21 4.85 20.02
N ARG A 81 -5.76 3.68 20.37
CA ARG A 81 -6.79 3.02 19.56
C ARG A 81 -8.07 3.85 19.50
N ALA A 82 -8.54 4.35 20.64
CA ALA A 82 -9.71 5.21 20.69
C ALA A 82 -9.51 6.47 19.84
N ALA A 83 -8.38 7.16 20.01
CA ALA A 83 -8.03 8.34 19.21
C ALA A 83 -7.98 8.04 17.71
N ARG A 84 -7.36 6.92 17.31
CA ARG A 84 -7.33 6.49 15.90
C ARG A 84 -8.74 6.29 15.37
N THR A 85 -9.60 5.58 16.10
CA THR A 85 -10.99 5.35 15.70
C THR A 85 -11.74 6.67 15.51
N THR A 86 -11.59 7.61 16.45
CA THR A 86 -12.20 8.94 16.37
C THR A 86 -11.72 9.71 15.14
N VAL A 87 -10.41 9.71 14.85
CA VAL A 87 -9.84 10.44 13.71
C VAL A 87 -10.19 9.79 12.37
N THR A 88 -10.24 8.47 12.29
CA THR A 88 -10.63 7.75 11.06
C THR A 88 -12.14 7.80 10.77
N TRP A 89 -12.92 8.46 11.63
CA TRP A 89 -14.35 8.53 11.47
C TRP A 89 -14.72 9.51 10.36
N LYS A 90 -15.63 9.12 9.44
CA LYS A 90 -16.02 9.92 8.26
C LYS A 90 -16.56 11.32 8.61
N TYR A 91 -17.19 11.47 9.77
CA TYR A 91 -17.74 12.75 10.23
C TYR A 91 -16.69 13.66 10.88
N PHE A 92 -15.55 13.11 11.30
CA PHE A 92 -14.48 13.90 11.91
C PHE A 92 -13.97 14.99 10.94
N GLU A 93 -13.81 14.63 9.66
CA GLU A 93 -13.42 15.59 8.61
C GLU A 93 -14.45 16.72 8.47
N HIS A 94 -15.74 16.42 8.57
CA HIS A 94 -16.80 17.42 8.45
C HIS A 94 -16.75 18.41 9.63
N ILE A 95 -16.49 17.93 10.84
CA ILE A 95 -16.31 18.78 12.02
C ILE A 95 -15.12 19.71 11.83
N VAL A 96 -13.99 19.20 11.33
CA VAL A 96 -12.79 20.00 11.05
C VAL A 96 -13.09 21.08 10.01
N TYR A 97 -13.81 20.74 8.93
CA TYR A 97 -14.18 21.74 7.91
C TYR A 97 -15.10 22.83 8.45
N VAL A 98 -16.12 22.47 9.25
CA VAL A 98 -16.99 23.46 9.90
C VAL A 98 -16.18 24.38 10.81
N LEU A 99 -15.23 23.85 11.57
CA LEU A 99 -14.36 24.64 12.44
C LEU A 99 -13.48 25.61 11.66
N ILE A 100 -12.91 25.18 10.53
CA ILE A 100 -12.11 26.03 9.64
C ILE A 100 -12.98 27.17 9.07
N ILE A 101 -14.18 26.86 8.59
CA ILE A 101 -15.11 27.87 8.04
C ILE A 101 -15.52 28.86 9.13
N ALA A 102 -15.90 28.38 10.31
CA ALA A 102 -16.29 29.23 11.44
C ALA A 102 -15.14 30.15 11.88
N ASN A 103 -13.91 29.63 11.94
CA ASN A 103 -12.72 30.43 12.26
C ASN A 103 -12.44 31.48 11.16
N GLY A 104 -12.60 31.11 9.89
CA GLY A 104 -12.47 32.03 8.76
C GLY A 104 -13.50 33.16 8.82
N LEU A 105 -14.77 32.85 9.09
CA LEU A 105 -15.83 33.84 9.29
C LEU A 105 -15.55 34.74 10.49
N ALA A 106 -15.10 34.18 11.62
CA ALA A 106 -14.75 34.97 12.79
C ALA A 106 -13.60 35.96 12.52
N MET A 107 -12.60 35.55 11.73
CA MET A 107 -11.52 36.43 11.29
C MET A 107 -12.03 37.55 10.38
N LEU A 108 -12.92 37.24 9.43
CA LEU A 108 -13.52 38.24 8.55
C LEU A 108 -14.34 39.27 9.35
N ILE A 109 -15.17 38.81 10.30
CA ILE A 109 -15.96 39.71 11.15
C ILE A 109 -15.04 40.65 11.93
N ARG A 110 -13.98 40.13 12.55
CA ARG A 110 -13.00 40.95 13.27
C ARG A 110 -12.30 41.99 12.38
N VAL A 111 -12.09 41.69 11.11
CA VAL A 111 -11.49 42.64 10.15
C VAL A 111 -12.49 43.70 9.69
N MET A 112 -13.78 43.37 9.64
CA MET A 112 -14.84 44.30 9.24
C MET A 112 -15.36 45.16 10.37
N GLU A 113 -15.08 44.82 11.63
CA GLU A 113 -15.41 45.64 12.78
C GLU A 113 -14.52 46.91 12.76
N PRO A 114 -15.09 48.11 12.59
CA PRO A 114 -14.32 49.33 12.68
C PRO A 114 -13.80 49.48 14.11
N ALA A 115 -12.52 49.83 14.24
CA ALA A 115 -11.85 50.10 15.52
C ALA A 115 -12.60 51.13 16.38
#